data_AF-A0A7W0WP48-F1
#
_entry.id   AF-A0A7W0WP48-F1
#
_cell.length_a   1.000
_cell.length_b   1.000
_cell.length_c   1.000
_cell.angle_alpha   90.00
_cell.angle_beta   90.00
_cell.angle_gamma   90.00
#
_symmetry.space_group_name_H-M   'P 1'
#
loop_
_entity.id
_entity.type
_entity.pdbx_description
1 polymer ?
#
loop_
_entity_poly.entity_id
_entity_poly.type
_entity_poly.pdbx_seq_one_letter_code
_entity_poly.pdbx_strand_id
1 'polypeptide(L)'
;SIALDEVGEGRLITKASEPAAVTLPTGAGTITNDRIPFIPYGDKRWPSEEIAGAVGLGFFASYDVWQSWHTKTYYVVPRQPVAAAARINRWDSAVLSRCKSLGCATIRITDPLAGKAVEEGKPHPGLVMSITREDIAGGMGLEVVLEATNAPSLPRLLINMPGHVDKLLYQLPATYLMSKIDVVDASPFPRECPSPNGCVDQLAR
;
A
#
# COMPACT_ATOMS: atom_id res chain seq x y z
N SER A 1 -13.08 0.87 -3.94
CA SER A 1 -11.66 0.76 -3.57
C SER A 1 -10.91 0.04 -4.69
N ILE A 2 -9.58 0.12 -4.76
CA ILE A 2 -8.78 -0.70 -5.69
C ILE A 2 -8.21 -1.89 -4.91
N ALA A 3 -8.32 -3.10 -5.43
CA ALA A 3 -7.51 -4.24 -4.97
C ALA A 3 -6.60 -4.73 -6.08
N LEU A 4 -5.52 -5.41 -5.70
CA LEU A 4 -4.60 -6.06 -6.62
C LEU A 4 -5.06 -7.50 -6.84
N ASP A 5 -5.14 -7.93 -8.11
CA ASP A 5 -5.42 -9.33 -8.46
C ASP A 5 -4.15 -10.21 -8.41
N GLU A 6 -4.28 -11.49 -8.73
CA GLU A 6 -3.19 -12.47 -8.66
C GLU A 6 -2.02 -12.20 -9.62
N VAL A 7 -2.22 -11.34 -10.64
CA VAL A 7 -1.15 -10.90 -11.55
C VAL A 7 -0.63 -9.50 -11.21
N GLY A 8 -1.12 -8.90 -10.11
CA GLY A 8 -0.70 -7.57 -9.65
C GLY A 8 -1.39 -6.41 -10.36
N GLU A 9 -2.46 -6.65 -11.13
CA GLU A 9 -3.24 -5.60 -11.78
C GLU A 9 -4.24 -4.97 -10.79
N GLY A 10 -4.33 -3.64 -10.79
CA GLY A 10 -5.30 -2.91 -9.98
C GLY A 10 -6.72 -3.04 -10.54
N ARG A 11 -7.64 -3.63 -9.75
CA ARG A 11 -9.06 -3.77 -10.09
C ARG A 11 -9.92 -2.85 -9.25
N LEU A 12 -10.80 -2.09 -9.90
CA LEU A 12 -11.83 -1.32 -9.21
C LEU A 12 -12.86 -2.25 -8.59
N ILE A 13 -12.97 -2.22 -7.27
CA ILE A 13 -13.99 -2.93 -6.51
C ILE A 13 -15.14 -1.98 -6.22
N THR A 14 -16.32 -2.37 -6.72
CA THR A 14 -17.60 -1.71 -6.46
C THR A 14 -18.45 -2.47 -5.43
N LYS A 15 -18.18 -3.76 -5.20
CA LYS A 15 -18.85 -4.62 -4.22
C LYS A 15 -17.85 -5.63 -3.63
N ALA A 16 -17.83 -5.74 -2.31
CA ALA A 16 -17.12 -6.79 -1.56
C ALA A 16 -18.00 -7.25 -0.40
N SER A 17 -17.76 -8.47 0.07
CA SER A 17 -18.31 -8.99 1.33
C SER A 17 -17.15 -9.25 2.28
N GLU A 18 -17.24 -8.84 3.53
CA GLU A 18 -16.21 -9.11 4.54
C GLU A 18 -16.78 -10.14 5.53
N PRO A 19 -16.45 -11.44 5.41
CA PRO A 19 -16.75 -12.40 6.47
C PRO A 19 -16.15 -11.92 7.80
N ALA A 20 -16.89 -12.11 8.89
CA ALA A 20 -16.47 -11.69 10.23
C ALA A 20 -15.11 -12.30 10.66
N ALA A 21 -14.83 -13.53 10.21
CA ALA A 21 -13.53 -14.16 10.31
C ALA A 21 -13.44 -15.34 9.35
N VAL A 22 -12.27 -15.55 8.75
CA VAL A 22 -11.91 -16.80 8.07
C VAL A 22 -10.90 -17.54 8.91
N THR A 23 -11.17 -18.81 9.14
CA THR A 23 -10.37 -19.67 10.00
C THR A 23 -9.90 -20.88 9.20
N LEU A 24 -8.58 -21.13 9.17
CA LEU A 24 -7.97 -22.25 8.48
C LEU A 24 -7.24 -23.16 9.48
N PRO A 25 -7.52 -24.47 9.48
CA PRO A 25 -6.70 -25.42 10.23
C PRO A 25 -5.34 -25.54 9.56
N THR A 26 -4.28 -25.54 10.38
CA THR A 26 -2.90 -25.76 9.94
C THR A 26 -2.28 -26.89 10.73
N GLY A 27 -1.16 -27.45 10.25
CA GLY A 27 -0.42 -28.49 10.98
C GLY A 27 0.09 -28.04 12.36
N ALA A 28 0.07 -26.73 12.66
CA ALA A 28 0.51 -26.14 13.92
C ALA A 28 -0.64 -25.54 14.75
N GLY A 29 -1.90 -25.72 14.34
CA GLY A 29 -3.06 -25.19 15.06
C GLY A 29 -4.11 -24.60 14.12
N THR A 30 -4.57 -23.40 14.42
CA THR A 30 -5.63 -22.73 13.67
C THR A 30 -5.24 -21.28 13.44
N ILE A 31 -5.37 -20.82 12.20
CA ILE A 31 -5.10 -19.44 11.82
C ILE A 31 -6.42 -18.75 11.55
N THR A 32 -6.62 -17.60 12.19
CA THR A 32 -7.81 -16.78 12.00
C THR A 32 -7.40 -15.41 11.46
N ASN A 33 -8.17 -14.90 10.50
CA ASN A 33 -8.04 -13.55 9.98
C ASN A 33 -9.44 -12.96 9.77
N ASP A 34 -9.67 -11.78 10.36
CA ASP A 34 -10.93 -11.03 10.41
C ASP A 34 -11.00 -9.88 9.40
N ARG A 35 -9.98 -9.73 8.53
CA ARG A 35 -9.86 -8.63 7.56
C ARG A 35 -9.73 -9.13 6.14
N ILE A 36 -10.66 -9.98 5.72
CA ILE A 36 -10.62 -10.57 4.39
C ILE A 36 -11.78 -10.05 3.58
N PRO A 37 -11.54 -9.10 2.64
CA PRO A 37 -12.54 -8.78 1.64
C PRO A 37 -12.68 -9.98 0.69
N PHE A 38 -13.84 -10.60 0.72
CA PHE A 38 -14.28 -11.55 -0.29
C PHE A 38 -14.83 -10.76 -1.49
N ILE A 39 -14.07 -10.75 -2.57
CA ILE A 39 -14.44 -10.08 -3.82
C ILE A 39 -14.88 -11.18 -4.80
N PRO A 40 -16.17 -11.31 -5.11
CA PRO A 40 -16.61 -12.28 -6.10
C PRO A 40 -16.06 -11.90 -7.48
N TYR A 41 -15.55 -12.86 -8.23
CA TYR A 41 -15.21 -12.65 -9.64
C TYR A 41 -16.43 -12.09 -10.39
N GLY A 42 -16.22 -11.01 -11.15
CA GLY A 42 -17.29 -10.27 -11.81
C GLY A 42 -18.04 -11.06 -12.91
N ASP A 43 -17.48 -12.19 -13.34
CA ASP A 43 -18.02 -13.04 -14.40
C ASP A 43 -18.98 -14.14 -13.91
N LYS A 44 -19.29 -14.19 -12.60
CA LYS A 44 -20.30 -15.10 -12.01
C LYS A 44 -20.09 -16.57 -12.38
N ARG A 45 -18.86 -17.01 -12.64
CA ARG A 45 -18.62 -18.29 -13.30
C ARG A 45 -19.02 -19.55 -12.52
N TRP A 46 -19.38 -19.51 -11.24
CA TRP A 46 -19.51 -20.75 -10.46
C TRP A 46 -20.87 -20.98 -9.79
N PRO A 47 -21.42 -22.21 -9.87
CA PRO A 47 -22.48 -22.69 -8.98
C PRO A 47 -22.02 -22.59 -7.51
N SER A 48 -22.93 -22.23 -6.61
CA SER A 48 -22.69 -22.07 -5.17
C SER A 48 -22.07 -23.28 -4.46
N GLU A 49 -22.16 -24.45 -5.09
CA GLU A 49 -21.73 -25.75 -4.57
C GLU A 49 -20.26 -26.07 -4.91
N GLU A 50 -19.67 -25.33 -5.85
CA GLU A 50 -18.30 -25.52 -6.35
C GLU A 50 -17.35 -24.40 -5.89
N ILE A 51 -17.66 -23.74 -4.77
CA ILE A 51 -16.74 -22.79 -4.15
C ILE A 51 -15.63 -23.59 -3.47
N ALA A 52 -14.70 -24.12 -4.27
CA ALA A 52 -13.33 -24.34 -3.82
C ALA A 52 -12.74 -22.95 -3.58
N GLY A 53 -12.97 -22.41 -2.38
CA GLY A 53 -12.56 -21.07 -2.01
C GLY A 53 -11.05 -20.94 -2.14
N ALA A 54 -10.59 -20.26 -3.19
CA ALA A 54 -9.23 -19.76 -3.22
C ALA A 54 -9.13 -18.74 -2.10
N VAL A 55 -8.40 -19.08 -1.05
CA VAL A 55 -8.03 -18.13 0.00
C VAL A 55 -7.09 -17.13 -0.66
N GLY A 56 -7.61 -15.92 -0.94
CA GLY A 56 -6.83 -14.89 -1.61
C GLY A 56 -5.60 -14.46 -0.80
N LEU A 57 -4.62 -13.86 -1.49
CA LEU A 57 -3.37 -13.37 -0.88
C LEU A 57 -3.61 -12.45 0.33
N GLY A 58 -4.77 -11.76 0.39
CA GLY A 58 -5.20 -10.95 1.52
C GLY A 58 -5.31 -11.71 2.85
N PHE A 59 -5.69 -13.00 2.84
CA PHE A 59 -5.72 -13.83 4.05
C PHE A 59 -4.33 -13.90 4.69
N PHE A 60 -3.29 -14.03 3.86
CA PHE A 60 -1.93 -14.20 4.30
C PHE A 60 -1.19 -12.87 4.52
N ALA A 61 -1.85 -11.72 4.35
CA ALA A 61 -1.19 -10.41 4.46
C ALA A 61 -0.55 -10.16 5.85
N SER A 62 -1.12 -10.74 6.90
CA SER A 62 -0.62 -10.66 8.28
C SER A 62 0.36 -11.78 8.65
N TYR A 63 0.75 -12.62 7.69
CA TYR A 63 1.60 -13.79 7.90
C TYR A 63 2.80 -13.77 6.96
N ASP A 64 3.93 -14.28 7.44
CA ASP A 64 5.01 -14.68 6.57
C ASP A 64 4.74 -16.11 6.11
N VAL A 65 4.66 -16.28 4.79
CA VAL A 65 4.35 -17.55 4.13
C VAL A 65 5.64 -18.11 3.54
N TRP A 66 5.98 -19.34 3.88
CA TRP A 66 7.00 -20.09 3.17
C TRP A 66 6.45 -21.42 2.67
N GLN A 67 6.89 -21.84 1.49
CA GLN A 67 6.47 -23.09 0.87
C GLN A 67 7.63 -24.07 0.79
N SER A 68 7.43 -25.28 1.32
CA SER A 68 8.30 -26.41 1.04
C SER A 68 7.79 -27.15 -0.18
N TRP A 69 8.54 -27.05 -1.28
CA TRP A 69 8.23 -27.77 -2.52
C TRP A 69 8.36 -29.28 -2.37
N HIS A 70 9.26 -29.74 -1.49
CA HIS A 70 9.48 -31.16 -1.24
C HIS A 70 8.30 -31.81 -0.51
N THR A 71 7.83 -31.18 0.58
CA THR A 71 6.73 -31.71 1.39
C THR A 71 5.36 -31.21 0.92
N LYS A 72 5.32 -30.33 -0.08
CA LYS A 72 4.10 -29.66 -0.58
C LYS A 72 3.32 -28.96 0.53
N THR A 73 4.03 -28.36 1.48
CA THR A 73 3.46 -27.76 2.69
C THR A 73 3.70 -26.26 2.68
N TYR A 74 2.65 -25.50 3.01
CA TYR A 74 2.77 -24.09 3.35
C TYR A 74 2.92 -23.95 4.86
N TYR A 75 3.84 -23.10 5.25
CA TYR A 75 4.01 -22.71 6.63
C TYR A 75 3.79 -21.22 6.72
N VAL A 76 3.26 -20.84 7.85
CA VAL A 76 2.65 -19.54 8.08
C VAL A 76 2.97 -19.18 9.51
N VAL A 77 3.67 -18.07 9.68
CA VAL A 77 3.97 -17.51 11.00
C VAL A 77 3.46 -16.07 11.04
N PRO A 78 2.97 -15.59 12.20
CA PRO A 78 2.56 -14.19 12.32
C PRO A 78 3.70 -13.27 11.91
N ARG A 79 3.43 -12.39 10.95
CA ARG A 79 4.43 -11.48 10.39
C ARG A 79 4.93 -10.55 11.50
N GLN A 80 6.25 -10.45 11.60
CA GLN A 80 6.87 -9.49 12.51
C GLN A 80 7.08 -8.14 11.80
N PRO A 81 6.95 -7.01 12.51
CA PRO A 81 7.28 -5.71 11.93
C PRO A 81 8.74 -5.67 11.46
N VAL A 82 8.94 -5.40 10.17
CA VAL A 82 10.27 -5.20 9.57
C VAL A 82 10.54 -3.70 9.46
N ALA A 83 11.79 -3.26 9.62
CA ALA A 83 12.14 -1.85 9.39
C ALA A 83 11.97 -1.49 7.90
N ALA A 84 11.53 -0.27 7.61
CA ALA A 84 11.33 0.19 6.23
C ALA A 84 12.59 0.02 5.36
N ALA A 85 13.76 0.36 5.91
CA ALA A 85 15.03 0.16 5.22
C ALA A 85 15.27 -1.30 4.80
N ALA A 86 14.97 -2.26 5.68
CA ALA A 86 15.11 -3.68 5.37
C ALA A 86 14.10 -4.13 4.30
N ARG A 87 12.87 -3.61 4.32
CA ARG A 87 11.90 -3.86 3.24
C ARG A 87 12.41 -3.34 1.90
N ILE A 88 12.92 -2.12 1.85
CA ILE A 88 13.44 -1.48 0.63
C ILE A 88 14.65 -2.24 0.08
N ASN A 89 15.52 -2.74 0.96
CA ASN A 89 16.70 -3.51 0.59
C ASN A 89 16.38 -4.84 -0.11
N ARG A 90 15.12 -5.31 -0.10
CA ARG A 90 14.71 -6.53 -0.84
C ARG A 90 15.04 -6.46 -2.34
N TRP A 91 15.13 -5.25 -2.88
CA TRP A 91 15.38 -5.02 -4.30
C TRP A 91 16.86 -5.08 -4.67
N ASP A 92 17.76 -5.13 -3.69
CA ASP A 92 19.22 -5.09 -3.89
C ASP A 92 19.66 -3.95 -4.84
N SER A 93 18.98 -2.80 -4.74
CA SER A 93 19.24 -1.66 -5.61
C SER A 93 20.40 -0.80 -5.09
N ALA A 94 21.46 -0.72 -5.90
CA ALA A 94 22.59 0.16 -5.64
C ALA A 94 22.21 1.65 -5.56
N VAL A 95 21.08 2.04 -6.15
CA VAL A 95 20.56 3.42 -6.06
C VAL A 95 19.81 3.62 -4.76
N LEU A 96 18.83 2.75 -4.46
CA LEU A 96 17.99 2.88 -3.26
C LEU A 96 18.80 2.83 -1.96
N SER A 97 19.90 2.07 -1.94
CA SER A 97 20.81 1.95 -0.80
C SER A 97 21.68 3.19 -0.53
N ARG A 98 21.81 4.10 -1.50
CA ARG A 98 22.65 5.32 -1.39
C ARG A 98 21.85 6.60 -1.16
N CYS A 99 20.53 6.53 -1.21
CA CYS A 99 19.67 7.68 -1.00
C CYS A 99 19.74 8.17 0.44
N LYS A 100 19.65 9.49 0.62
CA LYS A 100 19.66 10.11 1.94
C LYS A 100 18.35 9.84 2.68
N SER A 101 17.24 9.98 1.96
CA SER A 101 15.89 9.69 2.45
C SER A 101 15.51 8.27 2.09
N LEU A 102 14.73 7.63 2.97
CA LEU A 102 14.19 6.30 2.72
C LEU A 102 13.41 6.30 1.40
N GLY A 103 13.73 5.33 0.54
CA GLY A 103 13.07 5.17 -0.75
C GLY A 103 13.37 6.28 -1.75
N CYS A 104 14.44 7.07 -1.58
CA CYS A 104 14.85 8.13 -2.52
C CYS A 104 13.80 9.21 -2.77
N ALA A 105 12.89 9.42 -1.81
CA ALA A 105 11.85 10.41 -1.90
C ALA A 105 11.84 11.31 -0.66
N THR A 106 11.89 12.61 -0.89
CA THR A 106 11.68 13.62 0.15
C THR A 106 10.20 14.00 0.18
N ILE A 107 9.57 13.85 1.35
CA ILE A 107 8.16 14.20 1.56
C ILE A 107 8.08 15.50 2.35
N ARG A 108 7.35 16.48 1.82
CA ARG A 108 7.05 17.73 2.52
C ARG A 108 5.55 17.96 2.55
N ILE A 109 5.01 18.15 3.74
CA ILE A 109 3.59 18.45 3.93
C ILE A 109 3.45 19.91 4.35
N THR A 110 2.52 20.61 3.69
CA THR A 110 2.23 22.01 3.95
C THR A 110 0.74 22.17 4.22
N ASP A 111 0.41 22.76 5.35
CA ASP A 111 -0.95 23.18 5.66
C ASP A 111 -1.15 24.62 5.14
N PRO A 112 -2.02 24.85 4.13
CA PRO A 112 -2.24 26.18 3.56
C PRO A 112 -2.91 27.18 4.53
N LEU A 113 -3.56 26.67 5.59
CA LEU A 113 -4.21 27.43 6.64
C LEU A 113 -3.42 27.43 7.96
N ALA A 114 -2.19 26.90 7.99
CA ALA A 114 -1.35 26.93 9.19
C ALA A 114 -1.25 28.36 9.75
N GLY A 115 -1.68 28.53 11.00
CA GLY A 115 -1.66 29.82 11.70
C GLY A 115 -2.69 30.84 11.22
N LYS A 116 -3.66 30.47 10.37
CA LYS A 116 -4.78 31.31 9.95
C LYS A 116 -6.06 30.86 10.63
N ALA A 117 -6.96 31.81 10.88
CA ALA A 117 -8.31 31.48 11.35
C ALA A 117 -9.05 30.69 10.26
N VAL A 118 -9.61 29.53 10.63
CA VAL A 118 -10.55 28.82 9.78
C VAL A 118 -11.84 29.65 9.76
N GLU A 119 -12.31 30.03 8.58
CA GLU A 119 -13.57 30.76 8.45
C GLU A 119 -14.71 29.95 9.08
N GLU A 120 -15.53 30.61 9.90
CA GLU A 120 -16.61 29.97 10.63
C GLU A 120 -17.58 29.29 9.64
N GLY A 121 -17.82 27.99 9.85
CA GLY A 121 -18.70 27.18 9.00
C GLY A 121 -18.07 26.60 7.73
N LYS A 122 -16.78 26.85 7.44
CA LYS A 122 -16.09 26.22 6.29
C LYS A 122 -15.17 25.06 6.73
N PRO A 123 -15.21 23.91 6.04
CA PRO A 123 -14.30 22.80 6.35
C PRO A 123 -12.86 23.14 5.93
N HIS A 124 -11.89 22.58 6.65
CA HIS A 124 -10.47 22.72 6.31
C HIS A 124 -10.20 22.14 4.89
N PRO A 125 -9.45 22.84 4.01
CA PRO A 125 -9.20 22.40 2.64
C PRO A 125 -8.24 21.20 2.52
N GLY A 126 -7.85 20.58 3.64
CA GLY A 126 -6.82 19.56 3.69
C GLY A 126 -5.38 20.09 3.68
N LEU A 127 -4.45 19.23 3.27
CA LEU A 127 -3.00 19.51 3.24
C LEU A 127 -2.47 19.37 1.81
N VAL A 128 -1.32 20.02 1.53
CA VAL A 128 -0.59 19.82 0.27
C VAL A 128 0.66 19.00 0.56
N MET A 129 0.74 17.82 -0.05
CA MET A 129 1.92 16.95 -0.01
C MET A 129 2.76 17.17 -1.27
N SER A 130 4.02 17.57 -1.09
CA SER A 130 5.03 17.62 -2.13
C SER A 130 5.96 16.43 -1.97
N ILE A 131 6.11 15.67 -3.05
CA ILE A 131 7.04 14.55 -3.16
C ILE A 131 8.13 14.96 -4.14
N THR A 132 9.38 14.75 -3.77
CA THR A 132 10.52 15.06 -4.64
C THR A 132 11.48 13.88 -4.64
N ARG A 133 11.80 13.39 -5.83
CA ARG A 133 12.80 12.36 -6.03
C ARG A 133 14.19 12.93 -5.73
N GLU A 134 15.04 12.15 -5.08
CA GLU A 134 16.44 12.51 -4.92
C GLU A 134 17.21 12.36 -6.24
N ASP A 135 18.13 13.29 -6.51
CA ASP A 135 18.93 13.34 -7.75
C ASP A 135 19.64 12.02 -8.07
N ILE A 136 20.08 11.29 -7.04
CA ILE A 136 20.77 10.01 -7.16
C ILE A 136 19.89 8.91 -7.79
N ALA A 137 18.57 9.06 -7.72
CA ALA A 137 17.57 8.20 -8.34
C ALA A 137 17.03 8.78 -9.64
N GLY A 138 17.55 9.90 -10.14
CA GLY A 138 17.11 10.54 -11.38
C GLY A 138 17.02 9.56 -12.56
N GLY A 139 15.94 9.64 -13.34
CA GLY A 139 15.69 8.73 -14.45
C GLY A 139 15.16 7.34 -14.06
N MET A 140 15.25 6.93 -12.78
CA MET A 140 14.72 5.67 -12.30
C MET A 140 13.21 5.79 -12.00
N GLY A 141 12.42 4.83 -12.46
CA GLY A 141 11.04 4.70 -12.01
C GLY A 141 10.98 4.44 -10.51
N LEU A 142 10.02 5.04 -9.80
CA LEU A 142 9.95 4.91 -8.35
C LEU A 142 8.51 4.76 -7.87
N GLU A 143 8.24 3.68 -7.15
CA GLU A 143 7.04 3.52 -6.34
C GLU A 143 7.39 3.70 -4.87
N VAL A 144 6.61 4.51 -4.15
CA VAL A 144 6.83 4.82 -2.74
C VAL A 144 5.53 4.62 -1.97
N VAL A 145 5.57 3.81 -0.92
CA VAL A 145 4.44 3.60 0.00
C VAL A 145 4.64 4.50 1.21
N LEU A 146 3.66 5.34 1.49
CA LEU A 146 3.61 6.18 2.69
C LEU A 146 2.54 5.71 3.67
N GLU A 147 2.82 5.92 4.95
CA GLU A 147 1.91 5.60 6.04
C GLU A 147 1.84 6.76 7.05
N ALA A 148 0.64 7.05 7.55
CA ALA A 148 0.45 7.94 8.68
C ALA A 148 0.77 7.19 10.00
N THR A 149 1.98 7.38 10.53
CA THR A 149 2.52 6.54 11.61
C THR A 149 1.84 6.76 12.96
N ASN A 150 1.24 7.92 13.18
CA ASN A 150 0.43 8.22 14.37
C ASN A 150 -1.09 8.09 14.13
N ALA A 151 -1.51 7.69 12.93
CA ALA A 151 -2.92 7.51 12.57
C ALA A 151 -3.09 6.24 11.71
N PRO A 152 -2.87 5.05 12.29
CA PRO A 152 -2.80 3.79 11.54
C PRO A 152 -4.13 3.35 10.92
N SER A 153 -5.26 3.99 11.25
CA SER A 153 -6.54 3.77 10.58
C SER A 153 -6.63 4.46 9.21
N LEU A 154 -5.74 5.41 8.91
CA LEU A 154 -5.74 6.09 7.62
C LEU A 154 -5.21 5.16 6.51
N PRO A 155 -5.75 5.31 5.28
CA PRO A 155 -5.24 4.61 4.11
C PRO A 155 -3.74 4.80 3.92
N ARG A 156 -3.06 3.81 3.35
CA ARG A 156 -1.70 4.02 2.85
C ARG A 156 -1.76 4.79 1.56
N LEU A 157 -0.75 5.61 1.31
CA LEU A 157 -0.61 6.33 0.04
C LEU A 157 0.41 5.60 -0.80
N LEU A 158 0.07 5.30 -2.06
CA LEU A 158 0.97 4.67 -3.00
C LEU A 158 1.30 5.64 -4.12
N ILE A 159 2.52 6.14 -4.11
CA ILE A 159 3.02 7.13 -5.07
C ILE A 159 3.76 6.39 -6.17
N ASN A 160 3.44 6.70 -7.42
CA ASN A 160 4.14 6.17 -8.59
C ASN A 160 4.72 7.33 -9.41
N MET A 161 6.03 7.35 -9.56
CA MET A 161 6.81 8.36 -10.29
C MET A 161 7.56 7.70 -11.46
N PRO A 162 7.08 7.88 -12.70
CA PRO A 162 7.82 7.49 -13.90
C PRO A 162 9.20 8.15 -13.96
N GLY A 163 10.17 7.53 -14.65
CA GLY A 163 11.58 7.99 -14.65
C GLY A 163 11.80 9.48 -15.01
N HIS A 164 10.89 10.09 -15.76
CA HIS A 164 10.96 11.51 -16.15
C HIS A 164 10.27 12.48 -15.17
N VAL A 165 9.64 11.98 -14.09
CA VAL A 165 8.91 12.77 -13.11
C VAL A 165 9.71 12.86 -11.81
N ASP A 166 10.28 14.02 -11.53
CA ASP A 166 11.07 14.24 -10.30
C ASP A 166 10.25 14.87 -9.17
N LYS A 167 9.06 15.41 -9.46
CA LYS A 167 8.22 16.08 -8.47
C LYS A 167 6.74 15.79 -8.69
N LEU A 168 6.05 15.51 -7.58
CA LEU A 168 4.60 15.37 -7.52
C LEU A 168 4.02 16.28 -6.44
N LEU A 169 2.85 16.85 -6.73
CA LEU A 169 2.02 17.53 -5.75
C LEU A 169 0.70 16.78 -5.63
N TYR A 170 0.26 16.54 -4.39
CA TYR A 170 -0.98 15.86 -4.11
C TYR A 170 -1.72 16.54 -2.97
N GLN A 171 -3.03 16.74 -3.13
CA GLN A 171 -3.87 17.27 -2.08
C GLN A 171 -4.35 16.13 -1.18
N LEU A 172 -3.96 16.19 0.09
CA LEU A 172 -4.43 15.27 1.12
C LEU A 172 -5.71 15.80 1.75
N PRO A 173 -6.68 14.93 2.06
CA PRO A 173 -7.88 15.35 2.77
C PRO A 173 -7.55 15.79 4.21
N ALA A 174 -8.45 16.56 4.81
CA ALA A 174 -8.31 17.08 6.18
C ALA A 174 -8.20 15.97 7.25
N THR A 175 -8.54 14.72 6.93
CA THR A 175 -8.35 13.57 7.82
C THR A 175 -6.87 13.29 8.13
N TYR A 176 -5.94 13.78 7.31
CA TYR A 176 -4.49 13.69 7.56
C TYR A 176 -3.94 14.86 8.40
N LEU A 177 -4.78 15.79 8.87
CA LEU A 177 -4.34 16.85 9.78
C LEU A 177 -3.67 16.23 11.00
N MET A 178 -2.57 16.85 11.45
CA MET A 178 -1.74 16.39 12.58
C MET A 178 -1.11 15.00 12.38
N SER A 179 -1.24 14.38 11.21
CA SER A 179 -0.64 13.09 10.92
C SER A 179 0.84 13.23 10.55
N LYS A 180 1.68 12.35 11.09
CA LYS A 180 3.07 12.18 10.66
C LYS A 180 3.09 11.15 9.54
N ILE A 181 3.48 11.56 8.34
CA ILE A 181 3.55 10.67 7.17
C ILE A 181 5.02 10.30 6.94
N ASP A 182 5.30 8.99 6.99
CA ASP A 182 6.64 8.44 6.79
C ASP A 182 6.65 7.46 5.60
N VAL A 183 7.80 7.32 4.95
CA VAL A 183 8.03 6.27 3.94
C VAL A 183 8.14 4.93 4.65
N VAL A 184 7.27 4.00 4.29
CA VAL A 184 7.30 2.63 4.82
C VAL A 184 7.83 1.64 3.80
N ASP A 185 7.80 1.93 2.52
CA ASP A 185 8.39 1.06 1.51
C ASP A 185 8.68 1.82 0.21
N ALA A 186 9.53 1.24 -0.63
CA ALA A 186 9.82 1.74 -1.96
C ALA A 186 10.24 0.62 -2.92
N SER A 187 10.02 0.84 -4.21
CA SER A 187 10.34 -0.08 -5.31
C SER A 187 10.87 0.69 -6.52
N PRO A 188 11.87 0.17 -7.26
CA PRO A 188 12.33 0.77 -8.51
C PRO A 188 11.43 0.39 -9.70
N PHE A 189 10.34 -0.35 -9.46
CA PHE A 189 9.40 -0.83 -10.46
C PHE A 189 8.03 -0.20 -10.20
N PRO A 190 7.80 1.06 -10.63
CA PRO A 190 6.52 1.69 -10.46
C PRO A 190 5.46 1.04 -11.34
N ARG A 191 4.23 1.01 -10.81
CA ARG A 191 3.06 0.69 -11.59
C ARG A 191 2.78 1.80 -12.59
N GLU A 192 2.12 1.43 -13.69
CA GLU A 192 1.69 2.41 -14.68
C GLU A 192 0.64 3.34 -14.07
N CYS A 193 0.86 4.64 -14.24
CA CYS A 193 -0.12 5.64 -13.86
C CYS A 193 -1.06 5.91 -15.04
N PRO A 194 -2.35 6.19 -14.77
CA PRO A 194 -3.28 6.64 -15.82
C PRO A 194 -2.83 7.94 -16.51
N SER A 195 -2.01 8.74 -15.82
CA SER A 195 -1.40 9.96 -16.34
C SER A 195 0.11 9.78 -16.50
N PRO A 196 0.73 10.42 -17.51
CA PRO A 196 2.19 10.35 -17.69
C PRO A 196 2.95 11.05 -16.56
N ASN A 197 2.31 11.95 -15.82
CA ASN A 197 2.96 12.80 -14.83
C ASN A 197 3.08 12.13 -13.44
N GLY A 198 2.93 10.80 -13.35
CA GLY A 198 2.83 10.08 -12.08
C GLY A 198 1.44 10.15 -11.45
N CYS A 199 1.29 9.49 -10.31
CA CYS A 199 0.00 9.34 -9.63
C CYS A 199 0.18 8.99 -8.14
N VAL A 200 -0.87 9.25 -7.36
CA VAL A 200 -0.96 8.88 -5.95
C VAL A 200 -2.29 8.17 -5.73
N ASP A 201 -2.22 6.91 -5.33
CA ASP A 201 -3.38 6.09 -4.98
C ASP A 201 -3.54 5.97 -3.46
N GLN A 202 -4.76 5.68 -3.02
CA GLN A 202 -5.05 5.28 -1.65
C GLN A 202 -5.29 3.78 -1.59
N LEU A 203 -4.49 3.07 -0.80
CA LEU A 203 -4.68 1.66 -0.52
C LEU A 203 -5.52 1.50 0.73
N ALA A 204 -6.61 0.75 0.60
CA ALA A 204 -7.39 0.30 1.75
C ALA A 204 -6.50 -0.55 2.67
N ARG A 205 -6.77 -0.49 3.98
CA ARG A 205 -6.13 -1.34 4.99
C ARG A 205 -7.00 -2.51 5.35
#